data_AF-A0A3M2KKD6-F1
#
_entry.id   AF-A0A3M2KKD6-F1
#
_cell.length_a   1.000
_cell.length_b   1.000
_cell.length_c   1.000
_cell.angle_alpha   90.00
_cell.angle_beta   90.00
_cell.angle_gamma   90.00
#
_symmetry.space_group_name_H-M   'P 1'
#
loop_
_entity.id
_entity.type
_entity.pdbx_description
1 polymer ?
#
loop_
_entity_poly.entity_id
_entity_poly.type
_entity_poly.pdbx_seq_one_letter_code
_entity_poly.pdbx_strand_id
1 'polypeptide(L)'
;ARAADAAQAAEAALTAERATAGSLAAEPRLAELLGVADALTVAELDGNAESLAQLLDEALESTERRLFALRTEAADDARILAALGDGGLLPPGPDVLATVEYLGEHGIPALPGWRYLAQAVDPADHAAVLAARPELVDGVVITDQHSHARAREVLAEAALLPRSAVAVGTAAALLAPTPPPGGPDSGIFLVPPNPAMHDERAADDERQALRARAGERDADIRTLAARVTRDRSLAARLASWRAGCPAGRLGEL
;
A
#
# COMPACT_ATOMS: atom_id res chain seq x y z
N ALA A 1 63.46 12.47 8.69
CA ALA A 1 62.55 12.56 7.54
C ALA A 1 61.45 11.52 7.70
N ARG A 2 61.54 10.31 7.11
CA ARG A 2 60.42 9.33 7.08
C ARG A 2 59.72 9.01 8.40
N ALA A 3 60.43 8.89 9.53
CA ALA A 3 59.81 8.63 10.83
C ALA A 3 59.08 9.87 11.40
N ALA A 4 59.58 11.08 11.13
CA ALA A 4 58.92 12.33 11.51
C ALA A 4 57.70 12.60 10.63
N ASP A 5 57.80 12.31 9.33
CA ASP A 5 56.69 12.43 8.38
C ASP A 5 55.55 11.46 8.73
N ALA A 6 55.88 10.24 9.15
CA ALA A 6 54.90 9.24 9.61
C ALA A 6 54.22 9.64 10.93
N ALA A 7 54.97 10.20 11.88
CA ALA A 7 54.40 10.70 13.13
C ALA A 7 53.46 11.88 12.88
N GLN A 8 53.85 12.81 12.01
CA GLN A 8 53.04 13.97 11.65
C GLN A 8 51.76 13.57 10.89
N ALA A 9 51.83 12.55 10.03
CA ALA A 9 50.66 12.00 9.36
C ALA A 9 49.69 11.31 10.34
N ALA A 10 50.21 10.57 11.33
CA ALA A 10 49.39 9.93 12.35
C ALA A 10 48.71 10.95 13.28
N GLU A 11 49.41 12.02 13.63
CA GLU A 11 48.85 13.12 14.43
C GLU A 11 47.74 13.85 13.67
N ALA A 12 47.95 14.16 12.39
CA ALA A 12 46.93 14.76 11.54
C ALA A 12 45.69 13.86 11.39
N ALA A 13 45.87 12.55 11.27
CA ALA A 13 44.77 11.59 11.20
C ALA A 13 43.95 11.57 12.50
N LEU A 14 44.61 11.51 13.66
CA LEU A 14 43.94 11.54 14.96
C LEU A 14 43.18 12.85 15.21
N THR A 15 43.73 13.99 14.78
CA THR A 15 43.03 15.27 14.84
C THR A 15 41.77 15.26 13.99
N ALA A 16 41.83 14.69 12.78
CA ALA A 16 40.68 14.58 11.89
C ALA A 16 39.58 13.65 12.46
N GLU A 17 39.97 12.52 13.07
CA GLU A 17 39.04 11.60 13.73
C GLU A 17 38.33 12.27 14.93
N ARG A 18 39.07 12.99 15.79
CA ARG A 18 38.49 13.73 16.91
C ARG A 18 37.54 14.84 16.47
N ALA A 19 37.87 15.54 15.39
CA ALA A 19 36.98 16.55 14.82
C ALA A 19 35.67 15.91 14.31
N THR A 20 35.76 14.75 13.67
CA THR A 20 34.60 13.99 13.20
C THR A 20 33.73 13.51 14.37
N ALA A 21 34.34 12.93 15.40
CA ALA A 21 33.62 12.50 16.61
C ALA A 21 32.98 13.68 17.34
N GLY A 22 33.65 14.83 17.41
CA GLY A 22 33.08 16.07 17.97
C GLY A 22 31.87 16.56 17.18
N SER A 23 31.92 16.49 15.84
CA SER A 23 30.77 16.82 14.99
C SER A 23 29.60 15.88 15.21
N LEU A 24 29.85 14.56 15.30
CA LEU A 24 28.81 13.56 15.54
C LEU A 24 28.18 13.72 16.93
N ALA A 25 28.99 13.97 17.97
CA ALA A 25 28.51 14.13 19.34
C ALA A 25 27.61 15.39 19.50
N ALA A 26 27.83 16.40 18.65
CA ALA A 26 26.99 17.59 18.58
C ALA A 26 25.65 17.37 17.88
N GLU A 27 25.41 16.22 17.24
CA GLU A 27 24.15 15.93 16.55
C GLU A 27 23.00 15.75 17.55
N PRO A 28 21.97 16.62 17.54
CA PRO A 28 20.86 16.55 18.48
C PRO A 28 20.09 15.23 18.40
N ARG A 29 20.08 14.60 17.22
CA ARG A 29 19.39 13.33 16.98
C ARG A 29 20.00 12.19 17.79
N LEU A 30 21.32 12.16 17.99
CA LEU A 30 21.98 11.11 18.77
C LEU A 30 21.67 11.26 20.27
N ALA A 31 21.61 12.50 20.76
CA ALA A 31 21.16 12.81 22.11
C ALA A 31 19.68 12.39 22.33
N GLU A 32 18.79 12.71 21.38
CA GLU A 32 17.38 12.31 21.41
C GLU A 32 17.20 10.79 21.46
N LEU A 33 17.96 10.05 20.64
CA LEU A 33 17.90 8.58 20.61
C LEU A 33 18.31 7.95 21.94
N LEU A 34 19.27 8.56 22.66
CA LEU A 34 19.68 8.13 24.01
C LEU A 34 18.78 8.68 25.13
N GLY A 35 17.82 9.57 24.80
CA GLY A 35 16.93 10.20 25.77
C GLY A 35 17.62 11.24 26.66
N VAL A 36 18.72 11.83 26.22
CA VAL A 36 19.44 12.89 26.93
C VAL A 36 19.07 14.27 26.37
N ALA A 37 19.02 15.28 27.24
CA ALA A 37 18.59 16.63 26.87
C ALA A 37 19.70 17.47 26.22
N ASP A 38 20.95 17.17 26.56
CA ASP A 38 22.12 17.91 26.10
C ASP A 38 22.88 17.11 25.01
N ALA A 39 23.69 17.83 24.22
CA ALA A 39 24.57 17.20 23.24
C ALA A 39 25.57 16.25 23.93
N LEU A 40 25.93 15.17 23.22
CA LEU A 40 26.86 14.18 23.75
C LEU A 40 28.27 14.77 23.81
N THR A 41 29.05 14.32 24.80
CA THR A 41 30.50 14.44 24.74
C THR A 41 31.09 13.39 23.81
N VAL A 42 32.31 13.62 23.31
CA VAL A 42 33.02 12.64 22.47
C VAL A 42 33.20 11.29 23.19
N ALA A 43 33.40 11.30 24.51
CA ALA A 43 33.53 10.08 25.30
C ALA A 43 32.20 9.32 25.45
N GLU A 44 31.08 10.03 25.57
CA GLU A 44 29.75 9.41 25.60
C GLU A 44 29.35 8.87 24.23
N LEU A 45 29.69 9.58 23.14
CA LEU A 45 29.51 9.08 21.78
C LEU A 45 30.27 7.77 21.57
N ASP A 46 31.56 7.75 21.94
CA ASP A 46 32.43 6.56 21.80
C ASP A 46 31.90 5.38 22.63
N GLY A 47 31.52 5.61 23.89
CA GLY A 47 31.00 4.57 24.78
C GLY A 47 29.61 4.05 24.42
N ASN A 48 28.84 4.77 23.59
CA ASN A 48 27.49 4.39 23.16
C ASN A 48 27.40 4.12 21.66
N ALA A 49 28.51 4.04 20.93
CA ALA A 49 28.51 4.00 19.48
C ALA A 49 27.68 2.85 18.90
N GLU A 50 27.81 1.63 19.42
CA GLU A 50 27.03 0.47 18.99
C GLU A 50 25.54 0.60 19.31
N SER A 51 25.21 1.09 20.51
CA SER A 51 23.82 1.32 20.92
C SER A 51 23.16 2.41 20.08
N LEU A 52 23.89 3.49 19.79
CA LEU A 52 23.43 4.58 18.93
C LEU A 52 23.20 4.11 17.50
N ALA A 53 24.08 3.26 16.96
CA ALA A 53 23.90 2.67 15.64
C ALA A 53 22.61 1.82 15.61
N GLN A 54 22.39 0.96 16.61
CA GLN A 54 21.17 0.17 16.71
C GLN A 54 19.91 1.03 16.83
N LEU A 55 19.92 2.05 17.70
CA LEU A 55 18.79 2.97 17.89
C LEU A 55 18.48 3.77 16.62
N LEU A 56 19.52 4.15 15.88
CA LEU A 56 19.35 4.86 14.61
C LEU A 56 18.74 3.94 13.55
N ASP A 57 19.17 2.68 13.45
CA ASP A 57 18.60 1.69 12.55
C ASP A 57 17.11 1.42 12.89
N GLU A 58 16.78 1.23 14.16
CA GLU A 58 15.38 1.04 14.61
C GLU A 58 14.51 2.27 14.30
N ALA A 59 15.04 3.48 14.49
CA ALA A 59 14.35 4.73 14.18
C ALA A 59 14.14 4.91 12.68
N LEU A 60 15.12 4.52 11.85
CA LEU A 60 15.01 4.53 10.40
C LEU A 60 13.93 3.56 9.94
N GLU A 61 13.93 2.31 10.41
CA GLU A 61 12.90 1.32 10.08
C GLU A 61 11.48 1.79 10.47
N SER A 62 11.34 2.40 11.66
CA SER A 62 10.08 2.99 12.11
C SER A 62 9.62 4.13 11.19
N THR A 63 10.54 5.04 10.85
CA THR A 63 10.26 6.20 9.99
C THR A 63 9.90 5.75 8.57
N GLU A 64 10.59 4.76 8.02
CA GLU A 64 10.31 4.21 6.70
C GLU A 64 8.94 3.54 6.65
N ARG A 65 8.59 2.73 7.67
CA ARG A 65 7.24 2.16 7.80
C ARG A 65 6.18 3.25 7.86
N ARG A 66 6.41 4.30 8.65
CA ARG A 66 5.47 5.43 8.76
C ARG A 66 5.31 6.17 7.43
N LEU A 67 6.42 6.41 6.73
CA LEU A 67 6.41 7.08 5.44
C LEU A 67 5.69 6.26 4.37
N PHE A 68 5.86 4.93 4.36
CA PHE A 68 5.13 4.03 3.47
C PHE A 68 3.63 4.05 3.74
N ALA A 69 3.21 4.00 5.02
CA ALA A 69 1.80 4.12 5.39
C ALA A 69 1.20 5.45 4.93
N LEU A 70 1.87 6.57 5.23
CA LEU A 70 1.42 7.91 4.79
C LEU A 70 1.32 8.04 3.27
N ARG A 71 2.24 7.43 2.51
CA ARG A 71 2.18 7.42 1.04
C ARG A 71 1.01 6.58 0.53
N THR A 72 0.68 5.49 1.21
CA THR A 72 -0.47 4.64 0.86
C THR A 72 -1.78 5.40 1.10
N GLU A 73 -1.93 6.03 2.27
CA GLU A 73 -3.07 6.90 2.61
C GLU A 73 -3.19 8.05 1.61
N ALA A 74 -2.11 8.77 1.34
CA ALA A 74 -2.11 9.89 0.39
C ALA A 74 -2.46 9.47 -1.05
N ALA A 75 -2.04 8.27 -1.47
CA ALA A 75 -2.41 7.72 -2.78
C ALA A 75 -3.90 7.35 -2.83
N ASP A 76 -4.46 6.88 -1.72
CA ASP A 76 -5.89 6.61 -1.55
C ASP A 76 -6.71 7.90 -1.67
N ASP A 77 -6.33 8.92 -0.91
CA ASP A 77 -6.95 10.24 -0.92
C ASP A 77 -6.87 10.89 -2.31
N ALA A 78 -5.71 10.80 -2.97
CA ALA A 78 -5.54 11.34 -4.32
C ALA A 78 -6.47 10.65 -5.33
N ARG A 79 -6.69 9.33 -5.21
CA ARG A 79 -7.64 8.60 -6.05
C ARG A 79 -9.08 9.05 -5.81
N ILE A 80 -9.46 9.24 -4.55
CA ILE A 80 -10.77 9.75 -4.16
C ILE A 80 -10.98 11.15 -4.73
N LEU A 81 -10.04 12.07 -4.50
CA LEU A 81 -10.11 13.44 -5.01
C LEU A 81 -10.20 13.50 -6.54
N ALA A 82 -9.44 12.66 -7.25
CA ALA A 82 -9.51 12.57 -8.70
C ALA A 82 -10.87 12.06 -9.21
N ALA A 83 -11.47 11.10 -8.52
CA ALA A 83 -12.81 10.59 -8.83
C ALA A 83 -13.91 11.63 -8.52
N LEU A 84 -13.74 12.40 -7.44
CA LEU A 84 -14.68 13.43 -7.02
C LEU A 84 -14.65 14.67 -7.93
N GLY A 85 -13.50 15.08 -8.49
CA GLY A 85 -13.41 16.26 -9.35
C GLY A 85 -14.16 17.48 -8.76
N ASP A 86 -15.01 18.14 -9.57
CA ASP A 86 -15.85 19.27 -9.16
C ASP A 86 -17.32 18.88 -8.84
N GLY A 87 -17.57 17.65 -8.37
CA GLY A 87 -18.93 17.20 -7.98
C GLY A 87 -19.30 15.76 -8.32
N GLY A 88 -18.32 14.91 -8.61
CA GLY A 88 -18.44 13.47 -8.78
C GLY A 88 -18.75 12.75 -7.47
N LEU A 89 -19.21 11.50 -7.61
CA LEU A 89 -19.48 10.61 -6.48
C LEU A 89 -18.19 9.92 -6.03
N LEU A 90 -18.17 9.44 -4.78
CA LEU A 90 -17.11 8.57 -4.30
C LEU A 90 -16.94 7.37 -5.25
N PRO A 91 -15.69 6.92 -5.49
CA PRO A 91 -15.46 5.73 -6.30
C PRO A 91 -16.11 4.51 -5.64
N PRO A 92 -16.71 3.60 -6.43
CA PRO A 92 -17.25 2.36 -5.88
C PRO A 92 -16.14 1.50 -5.28
N GLY A 93 -16.50 0.67 -4.30
CA GLY A 93 -15.57 -0.31 -3.73
C GLY A 93 -15.00 -1.27 -4.80
N PRO A 94 -13.81 -1.84 -4.57
CA PRO A 94 -13.10 -2.66 -5.56
C PRO A 94 -13.92 -3.86 -6.02
N ASP A 95 -14.65 -4.52 -5.11
CA ASP A 95 -15.48 -5.68 -5.43
C ASP A 95 -16.68 -5.32 -6.33
N VAL A 96 -17.27 -4.14 -6.11
CA VAL A 96 -18.36 -3.60 -6.94
C VAL A 96 -17.84 -3.21 -8.33
N LEU A 97 -16.68 -2.54 -8.37
CA LEU A 97 -16.04 -2.15 -9.61
C LEU A 97 -15.69 -3.38 -10.46
N ALA A 98 -15.04 -4.38 -9.87
CA ALA A 98 -14.69 -5.63 -10.54
C ALA A 98 -15.92 -6.36 -11.07
N THR A 99 -17.03 -6.37 -10.32
CA THR A 99 -18.29 -6.99 -10.75
C THR A 99 -18.89 -6.24 -11.96
N VAL A 100 -18.93 -4.90 -11.93
CA VAL A 100 -19.44 -4.08 -13.04
C VAL A 100 -18.58 -4.23 -14.30
N GLU A 101 -17.26 -4.20 -14.14
CA GLU A 101 -16.32 -4.40 -15.26
C GLU A 101 -16.50 -5.78 -15.89
N TYR A 102 -16.55 -6.84 -15.07
CA TYR A 102 -16.73 -8.21 -15.56
C TYR A 102 -18.06 -8.40 -16.29
N LEU A 103 -19.16 -7.82 -15.77
CA LEU A 103 -20.45 -7.83 -16.47
C LEU A 103 -20.38 -7.07 -17.80
N GLY A 104 -19.70 -5.92 -17.82
CA GLY A 104 -19.46 -5.13 -19.02
C GLY A 104 -18.71 -5.88 -20.11
N GLU A 105 -17.66 -6.63 -19.74
CA GLU A 105 -16.90 -7.50 -20.66
C GLU A 105 -17.77 -8.58 -21.31
N HIS A 106 -18.82 -9.04 -20.62
CA HIS A 106 -19.78 -10.03 -21.12
C HIS A 106 -20.98 -9.41 -21.84
N GLY A 107 -20.98 -8.08 -22.04
CA GLY A 107 -22.04 -7.34 -22.71
C GLY A 107 -23.31 -7.20 -21.86
N ILE A 108 -23.19 -7.24 -20.54
CA ILE A 108 -24.29 -7.05 -19.60
C ILE A 108 -24.19 -5.64 -19.02
N PRO A 109 -25.11 -4.72 -19.35
CA PRO A 109 -25.02 -3.35 -18.89
C PRO A 109 -25.36 -3.26 -17.41
N ALA A 110 -24.38 -2.82 -16.61
CA ALA A 110 -24.49 -2.71 -15.17
C ALA A 110 -23.89 -1.39 -14.65
N LEU A 111 -24.40 -0.92 -13.51
CA LEU A 111 -23.96 0.32 -12.86
C LEU A 111 -23.77 0.09 -11.36
N PRO A 112 -22.82 0.77 -10.70
CA PRO A 112 -22.75 0.80 -9.24
C PRO A 112 -24.02 1.38 -8.61
N GLY A 113 -24.44 0.84 -7.48
CA GLY A 113 -25.66 1.24 -6.76
C GLY A 113 -25.70 2.73 -6.39
N TRP A 114 -24.59 3.29 -5.90
CA TRP A 114 -24.46 4.73 -5.63
C TRP A 114 -24.69 5.61 -6.86
N ARG A 115 -24.18 5.17 -8.02
CA ARG A 115 -24.39 5.89 -9.29
C ARG A 115 -25.83 5.80 -9.74
N TYR A 116 -26.46 4.65 -9.57
CA TYR A 116 -27.86 4.48 -9.87
C TYR A 116 -28.75 5.36 -8.97
N LEU A 117 -28.51 5.35 -7.65
CA LEU A 117 -29.24 6.18 -6.68
C LEU A 117 -29.17 7.67 -7.03
N ALA A 118 -27.97 8.16 -7.34
CA ALA A 118 -27.76 9.57 -7.70
C ALA A 118 -28.41 9.98 -9.04
N GLN A 119 -28.60 9.04 -9.97
CA GLN A 119 -29.15 9.32 -11.30
C GLN A 119 -30.66 9.10 -11.40
N ALA A 120 -31.22 8.16 -10.63
CA ALA A 120 -32.58 7.67 -10.80
C ALA A 120 -33.53 7.99 -9.62
N VAL A 121 -33.02 8.45 -8.48
CA VAL A 121 -33.81 8.74 -7.27
C VAL A 121 -33.64 10.20 -6.87
N ASP A 122 -34.74 10.85 -6.47
CA ASP A 122 -34.71 12.22 -5.95
C ASP A 122 -33.85 12.29 -4.67
N PRO A 123 -32.92 13.26 -4.55
CA PRO A 123 -32.11 13.45 -3.34
C PRO A 123 -32.90 13.54 -2.03
N ALA A 124 -34.14 14.03 -2.06
CA ALA A 124 -35.01 14.08 -0.88
C ALA A 124 -35.40 12.67 -0.39
N ASP A 125 -35.45 11.69 -1.28
CA ASP A 125 -35.85 10.31 -1.00
C ASP A 125 -34.68 9.37 -0.73
N HIS A 126 -33.42 9.81 -0.96
CA HIS A 126 -32.22 8.97 -0.81
C HIS A 126 -32.15 8.27 0.55
N ALA A 127 -32.42 9.00 1.64
CA ALA A 127 -32.36 8.44 2.99
C ALA A 127 -33.42 7.34 3.21
N ALA A 128 -34.63 7.52 2.67
CA ALA A 128 -35.70 6.54 2.78
C ALA A 128 -35.39 5.28 1.96
N VAL A 129 -34.86 5.44 0.75
CA VAL A 129 -34.46 4.32 -0.12
C VAL A 129 -33.31 3.54 0.50
N LEU A 130 -32.28 4.20 1.03
CA LEU A 130 -31.15 3.54 1.69
C LEU A 130 -31.57 2.80 2.96
N ALA A 131 -32.48 3.37 3.76
CA ALA A 131 -33.01 2.71 4.95
C ALA A 131 -33.87 1.47 4.60
N ALA A 132 -34.63 1.54 3.51
CA ALA A 132 -35.43 0.41 3.03
C ALA A 132 -34.59 -0.67 2.34
N ARG A 133 -33.49 -0.27 1.69
CA ARG A 133 -32.65 -1.11 0.83
C ARG A 133 -31.16 -0.84 1.06
N PRO A 134 -30.60 -1.31 2.19
CA PRO A 134 -29.16 -1.20 2.43
C PRO A 134 -28.33 -1.91 1.37
N GLU A 135 -28.88 -2.90 0.66
CA GLU A 135 -28.18 -3.66 -0.38
C GLU A 135 -27.85 -2.83 -1.63
N LEU A 136 -28.45 -1.65 -1.78
CA LEU A 136 -28.04 -0.67 -2.79
C LEU A 136 -26.67 -0.05 -2.47
N VAL A 137 -26.30 -0.02 -1.19
CA VAL A 137 -24.96 0.37 -0.75
C VAL A 137 -24.01 -0.75 -1.13
N ASP A 138 -23.03 -0.45 -1.97
CA ASP A 138 -22.11 -1.42 -2.57
C ASP A 138 -22.80 -2.52 -3.41
N GLY A 139 -24.00 -2.23 -3.92
CA GLY A 139 -24.71 -3.06 -4.87
C GLY A 139 -24.37 -2.77 -6.34
N VAL A 140 -24.77 -3.68 -7.23
CA VAL A 140 -24.68 -3.56 -8.70
C VAL A 140 -26.08 -3.64 -9.29
N VAL A 141 -26.40 -2.63 -10.10
CA VAL A 141 -27.70 -2.50 -10.78
C VAL A 141 -27.55 -2.91 -12.23
N ILE A 142 -28.21 -3.99 -12.62
CA ILE A 142 -28.37 -4.37 -14.02
C ILE A 142 -29.45 -3.48 -14.63
N THR A 143 -29.11 -2.75 -15.68
CA THR A 143 -30.03 -1.80 -16.32
C THR A 143 -30.98 -2.48 -17.31
N ASP A 144 -30.57 -3.59 -17.92
CA ASP A 144 -31.42 -4.43 -18.78
C ASP A 144 -31.98 -5.64 -18.01
N GLN A 145 -33.30 -5.67 -17.82
CA GLN A 145 -34.00 -6.75 -17.12
C GLN A 145 -33.79 -8.13 -17.76
N HIS A 146 -33.62 -8.19 -19.09
CA HIS A 146 -33.50 -9.46 -19.82
C HIS A 146 -32.13 -10.11 -19.59
N SER A 147 -31.14 -9.32 -19.18
CA SER A 147 -29.79 -9.78 -18.89
C SER A 147 -29.60 -10.33 -17.48
N HIS A 148 -30.60 -10.21 -16.58
CA HIS A 148 -30.48 -10.62 -15.18
C HIS A 148 -30.11 -12.10 -14.99
N ALA A 149 -30.79 -13.01 -15.69
CA ALA A 149 -30.52 -14.45 -15.58
C ALA A 149 -29.10 -14.79 -16.08
N ARG A 150 -28.71 -14.22 -17.22
CA ARG A 150 -27.37 -14.39 -17.79
C ARG A 150 -26.28 -13.82 -16.87
N ALA A 151 -26.54 -12.69 -16.21
CA ALA A 151 -25.60 -12.09 -15.27
C ALA A 151 -25.31 -13.02 -14.08
N ARG A 152 -26.36 -13.68 -13.57
CA ARG A 152 -26.22 -14.65 -12.49
C ARG A 152 -25.37 -15.85 -12.89
N GLU A 153 -25.56 -16.38 -14.10
CA GLU A 153 -24.78 -17.49 -14.64
C GLU A 153 -23.30 -17.10 -14.80
N VAL A 154 -23.05 -15.99 -15.49
CA VAL A 154 -21.70 -15.46 -15.77
C VAL A 154 -20.94 -15.17 -14.47
N LEU A 155 -21.57 -14.54 -13.48
CA LEU A 155 -20.93 -14.25 -12.20
C LEU A 155 -20.71 -15.49 -11.33
N ALA A 156 -21.55 -16.51 -11.45
CA ALA A 156 -21.34 -17.78 -10.76
C ALA A 156 -20.12 -18.54 -11.32
N GLU A 157 -19.89 -18.46 -12.63
CA GLU A 157 -18.73 -19.08 -13.29
C GLU A 157 -17.43 -18.31 -13.06
N ALA A 158 -17.51 -16.99 -12.88
CA ALA A 158 -16.36 -16.10 -12.73
C ALA A 158 -15.46 -16.37 -11.51
N ALA A 159 -16.06 -16.89 -10.43
CA ALA A 159 -15.41 -17.04 -9.13
C ALA A 159 -14.64 -15.76 -8.69
N LEU A 160 -15.28 -14.60 -8.79
CA LEU A 160 -14.68 -13.31 -8.37
C LEU A 160 -14.33 -13.28 -6.87
N LEU A 161 -15.04 -14.07 -6.06
CA LEU A 161 -14.83 -14.24 -4.62
C LEU A 161 -14.59 -12.91 -3.89
N PRO A 162 -15.52 -11.93 -4.01
CA PRO A 162 -15.40 -10.65 -3.32
C PRO A 162 -15.29 -10.84 -1.80
N ARG A 163 -14.63 -9.87 -1.17
CA ARG A 163 -14.44 -9.81 0.29
C ARG A 163 -15.48 -8.92 0.98
N SER A 164 -16.43 -8.39 0.21
CA SER A 164 -17.64 -7.71 0.67
C SER A 164 -18.91 -8.41 0.15
N ALA A 165 -20.07 -8.04 0.71
CA ALA A 165 -21.36 -8.50 0.22
C ALA A 165 -21.79 -7.65 -0.99
N VAL A 166 -21.59 -8.17 -2.21
CA VAL A 166 -22.01 -7.50 -3.43
C VAL A 166 -23.37 -8.04 -3.87
N ALA A 167 -24.42 -7.24 -3.66
CA ALA A 167 -25.77 -7.54 -4.13
C ALA A 167 -25.95 -7.09 -5.58
N VAL A 168 -26.49 -7.96 -6.43
CA VAL A 168 -26.77 -7.69 -7.83
C VAL A 168 -28.27 -7.81 -8.07
N GLY A 169 -28.87 -6.80 -8.66
CA GLY A 169 -30.31 -6.81 -8.97
C GLY A 169 -30.65 -5.90 -10.14
N THR A 170 -31.86 -6.02 -10.66
CA THR A 170 -32.38 -5.04 -11.63
C THR A 170 -32.78 -3.75 -10.94
N ALA A 171 -32.81 -2.65 -11.69
CA ALA A 171 -33.37 -1.36 -11.23
C ALA A 171 -34.75 -1.51 -10.56
N ALA A 172 -35.65 -2.28 -11.19
CA ALA A 172 -36.99 -2.52 -10.66
C ALA A 172 -36.99 -3.34 -9.37
N ALA A 173 -36.16 -4.39 -9.29
CA ALA A 173 -36.03 -5.23 -8.09
C ALA A 173 -35.44 -4.46 -6.90
N LEU A 174 -34.49 -3.57 -7.16
CA LEU A 174 -33.81 -2.81 -6.12
C LEU A 174 -34.65 -1.64 -5.59
N LEU A 175 -35.51 -1.04 -6.42
CA LEU A 175 -36.43 0.03 -5.99
C LEU A 175 -37.81 -0.45 -5.53
N ALA A 176 -38.19 -1.70 -5.82
CA ALA A 176 -39.45 -2.26 -5.35
C ALA A 176 -39.47 -2.42 -3.82
N PRO A 177 -40.65 -2.32 -3.18
CA PRO A 177 -40.80 -2.64 -1.77
C PRO A 177 -40.25 -4.03 -1.45
N THR A 178 -39.47 -4.15 -0.37
CA THR A 178 -38.91 -5.43 0.06
C THR A 178 -40.03 -6.46 0.26
N PRO A 179 -40.02 -7.59 -0.48
CA PRO A 179 -41.05 -8.60 -0.33
C PRO A 179 -40.97 -9.21 1.08
N PRO A 180 -42.12 -9.62 1.66
CA PRO A 180 -42.13 -10.27 2.97
C PRO A 180 -41.29 -11.55 2.95
N PRO A 181 -40.68 -11.94 4.08
CA PRO A 181 -39.89 -13.18 4.16
C PRO A 181 -40.72 -14.39 3.72
N GLY A 182 -40.20 -15.16 2.76
CA GLY A 182 -40.91 -16.28 2.12
C GLY A 182 -41.76 -15.91 0.89
N GLY A 183 -41.69 -14.65 0.43
CA GLY A 183 -42.29 -14.19 -0.82
C GLY A 183 -41.56 -14.67 -2.09
N PRO A 184 -42.05 -14.29 -3.28
CA PRO A 184 -41.38 -14.58 -4.56
C PRO A 184 -39.95 -14.01 -4.58
N ASP A 185 -39.09 -14.61 -5.42
CA ASP A 185 -37.69 -14.20 -5.59
C ASP A 185 -37.60 -12.67 -5.73
N SER A 186 -36.81 -12.03 -4.86
CA SER A 186 -36.67 -10.58 -4.79
C SER A 186 -36.02 -9.99 -6.03
N GLY A 187 -35.54 -10.84 -6.96
CA GLY A 187 -34.82 -10.42 -8.16
C GLY A 187 -33.44 -9.84 -7.83
N ILE A 188 -32.91 -10.22 -6.66
CA ILE A 188 -31.59 -9.84 -6.17
C ILE A 188 -30.84 -11.11 -5.80
N PHE A 189 -29.59 -11.21 -6.24
CA PHE A 189 -28.69 -12.29 -5.88
C PHE A 189 -27.35 -11.73 -5.40
N LEU A 190 -26.60 -12.51 -4.63
CA LEU A 190 -25.25 -12.15 -4.22
C LEU A 190 -24.23 -12.71 -5.22
N VAL A 191 -23.20 -11.92 -5.53
CA VAL A 191 -21.97 -12.49 -6.09
C VAL A 191 -21.41 -13.46 -5.04
N PRO A 192 -21.08 -14.71 -5.39
CA PRO A 192 -20.61 -15.70 -4.42
C PRO A 192 -19.41 -15.17 -3.62
N PRO A 193 -19.57 -14.88 -2.32
CA PRO A 193 -18.50 -14.25 -1.53
C PRO A 193 -17.37 -15.24 -1.30
N ASN A 194 -16.19 -14.72 -0.95
CA ASN A 194 -15.07 -15.57 -0.62
C ASN A 194 -15.42 -16.56 0.52
N PRO A 195 -15.29 -17.88 0.32
CA PRO A 195 -15.64 -18.86 1.34
C PRO A 195 -14.82 -18.69 2.63
N ALA A 196 -13.61 -18.16 2.55
CA ALA A 196 -12.78 -17.84 3.71
C ALA A 196 -13.44 -16.83 4.68
N MET A 197 -14.51 -16.14 4.28
CA MET A 197 -15.26 -15.24 5.15
C MET A 197 -16.21 -15.98 6.10
N HIS A 198 -16.63 -17.20 5.77
CA HIS A 198 -17.67 -17.93 6.52
C HIS A 198 -17.35 -19.42 6.75
N ASP A 199 -16.29 -19.96 6.16
CA ASP A 199 -15.78 -21.31 6.36
C ASP A 199 -14.33 -21.27 6.86
N GLU A 200 -14.11 -21.79 8.07
CA GLU A 200 -12.79 -21.84 8.71
C GLU A 200 -11.76 -22.65 7.93
N ARG A 201 -12.18 -23.73 7.24
CA ARG A 201 -11.26 -24.54 6.43
C ARG A 201 -10.79 -23.78 5.20
N ALA A 202 -11.72 -23.13 4.50
CA ALA A 202 -11.40 -22.24 3.39
C ALA A 202 -10.51 -21.07 3.83
N ALA A 203 -10.72 -20.56 5.06
CA ALA A 203 -9.88 -19.52 5.63
C ALA A 203 -8.45 -20.00 5.93
N ASP A 204 -8.28 -21.23 6.41
CA ASP A 204 -6.96 -21.82 6.62
C ASP A 204 -6.23 -22.10 5.29
N ASP A 205 -6.94 -22.58 4.27
CA ASP A 205 -6.37 -22.79 2.93
C ASP A 205 -5.91 -21.45 2.30
N GLU A 206 -6.76 -20.42 2.34
CA GLU A 206 -6.40 -19.07 1.86
C GLU A 206 -5.22 -18.49 2.66
N ARG A 207 -5.14 -18.74 3.96
CA ARG A 207 -4.02 -18.31 4.81
C ARG A 207 -2.71 -19.00 4.41
N GLN A 208 -2.74 -20.29 4.14
CA GLN A 208 -1.57 -21.03 3.66
C GLN A 208 -1.11 -20.49 2.29
N ALA A 209 -2.06 -20.28 1.37
CA ALA A 209 -1.77 -19.72 0.06
C ALA A 209 -1.20 -18.29 0.14
N LEU A 210 -1.77 -17.43 1.01
CA LEU A 210 -1.27 -16.08 1.26
C LEU A 210 0.14 -16.09 1.85
N ARG A 211 0.42 -16.96 2.82
CA ARG A 211 1.76 -17.10 3.42
C ARG A 211 2.80 -17.57 2.40
N ALA A 212 2.45 -18.52 1.54
CA ALA A 212 3.34 -18.97 0.48
C ALA A 212 3.70 -17.82 -0.47
N ARG A 213 2.70 -17.10 -0.99
CA ARG A 213 2.90 -15.92 -1.86
C ARG A 213 3.68 -14.80 -1.18
N ALA A 214 3.44 -14.56 0.11
CA ALA A 214 4.18 -13.55 0.88
C ALA A 214 5.65 -13.96 1.05
N GLY A 215 5.92 -15.22 1.38
CA GLY A 215 7.27 -15.75 1.52
C GLY A 215 8.08 -15.68 0.22
N GLU A 216 7.45 -15.95 -0.92
CA GLU A 216 8.05 -15.77 -2.26
C GLU A 216 8.41 -14.30 -2.51
N ARG A 217 7.45 -13.38 -2.30
CA ARG A 217 7.69 -11.93 -2.47
C ARG A 217 8.78 -11.41 -1.55
N ASP A 218 8.83 -11.86 -0.30
CA ASP A 218 9.86 -11.47 0.65
C ASP A 218 11.25 -11.94 0.22
N ALA A 219 11.34 -13.15 -0.37
CA ALA A 219 12.60 -13.65 -0.93
C ALA A 219 13.07 -12.80 -2.13
N ASP A 220 12.14 -12.39 -3.00
CA ASP A 220 12.43 -11.50 -4.11
C ASP A 220 12.86 -10.11 -3.63
N ILE A 221 12.16 -9.53 -2.65
CA ILE A 221 12.51 -8.24 -2.05
C ILE A 221 13.91 -8.29 -1.45
N ARG A 222 14.23 -9.32 -0.65
CA ARG A 222 15.58 -9.49 -0.09
C ARG A 222 16.65 -9.57 -1.18
N THR A 223 16.38 -10.32 -2.24
CA THR A 223 17.29 -10.47 -3.38
C THR A 223 17.53 -9.13 -4.09
N LEU A 224 16.47 -8.37 -4.35
CA LEU A 224 16.55 -7.07 -5.01
C LEU A 224 17.22 -6.02 -4.12
N ALA A 225 16.92 -5.98 -2.83
CA ALA A 225 17.56 -5.09 -1.88
C ALA A 225 19.08 -5.35 -1.81
N ALA A 226 19.50 -6.62 -1.74
CA ALA A 226 20.91 -6.98 -1.75
C ALA A 226 21.64 -6.54 -3.04
N ARG A 227 20.96 -6.62 -4.20
CA ARG A 227 21.47 -6.09 -5.48
C ARG A 227 21.62 -4.57 -5.43
N VAL A 228 20.59 -3.84 -4.98
CA VAL A 228 20.63 -2.37 -4.86
C VAL A 228 21.79 -1.92 -3.97
N THR A 229 22.01 -2.57 -2.83
CA THR A 229 23.13 -2.24 -1.92
C THR A 229 24.48 -2.49 -2.59
N ARG A 230 24.64 -3.63 -3.28
CA ARG A 230 25.87 -3.95 -4.02
C ARG A 230 26.15 -2.93 -5.11
N ASP A 231 25.12 -2.54 -5.86
CA ASP A 231 25.25 -1.59 -6.97
C ASP A 231 25.60 -0.18 -6.46
N ARG A 232 25.01 0.26 -5.34
CA ARG A 232 25.39 1.51 -4.67
C ARG A 232 26.85 1.51 -4.22
N SER A 233 27.31 0.41 -3.64
CA SER A 233 28.73 0.26 -3.24
C SER A 233 29.66 0.31 -4.45
N LEU A 234 29.31 -0.39 -5.54
CA LEU A 234 30.07 -0.36 -6.79
C LEU A 234 30.13 1.06 -7.37
N ALA A 235 29.00 1.76 -7.42
CA ALA A 235 28.93 3.13 -7.91
C ALA A 235 29.80 4.09 -7.07
N ALA A 236 29.76 3.99 -5.75
CA ALA A 236 30.60 4.79 -4.85
C ALA A 236 32.10 4.50 -5.07
N ARG A 237 32.49 3.22 -5.22
CA ARG A 237 33.87 2.81 -5.52
C ARG A 237 34.34 3.34 -6.89
N LEU A 238 33.48 3.28 -7.90
CA LEU A 238 33.78 3.79 -9.24
C LEU A 238 33.97 5.32 -9.22
N ALA A 239 33.10 6.04 -8.50
CA ALA A 239 33.20 7.49 -8.33
C ALA A 239 34.50 7.88 -7.61
N SER A 240 34.83 7.17 -6.52
CA SER A 240 36.09 7.36 -5.78
C SER A 240 37.31 7.12 -6.67
N TRP A 241 37.32 6.04 -7.44
CA TRP A 241 38.39 5.75 -8.39
C TRP A 241 38.54 6.85 -9.45
N ARG A 242 37.44 7.34 -10.03
CA ARG A 242 37.47 8.43 -11.02
C ARG A 242 37.96 9.76 -10.46
N ALA A 243 37.70 10.04 -9.19
CA ALA A 243 38.28 11.20 -8.52
C ALA A 243 39.82 11.11 -8.43
N GLY A 244 40.38 9.91 -8.22
CA GLY A 244 41.83 9.67 -8.19
C GLY A 244 42.49 9.44 -9.56
N CYS A 245 41.71 9.06 -10.58
CA CYS A 245 42.16 8.75 -11.93
C CYS A 245 41.23 9.39 -12.98
N PRO A 246 41.47 10.68 -13.33
CA PRO A 246 40.72 11.36 -14.38
C PRO A 246 40.82 10.64 -15.74
N ALA A 247 39.88 10.93 -16.64
CA ALA A 247 39.89 10.33 -17.97
C ALA A 247 41.21 10.63 -18.73
N GLY A 248 41.75 9.63 -19.42
CA GLY A 248 43.01 9.72 -20.16
C GLY A 248 44.24 9.21 -19.39
N ARG A 249 44.26 9.35 -18.05
CA ARG A 249 45.43 9.03 -17.21
C ARG A 249 45.87 7.55 -17.25
N LEU A 250 44.94 6.63 -17.52
CA LEU A 250 45.25 5.20 -17.66
C LEU A 250 46.00 4.85 -18.96
N GLY A 251 45.83 5.64 -20.03
CA GLY A 251 46.55 5.44 -21.29
C GLY A 251 47.95 6.07 -21.28
N GLU A 252 48.26 6.84 -20.24
CA GLU A 252 49.54 7.52 -20.02
C GLU A 252 50.47 6.75 -19.05
N LEU A 253 49.99 5.66 -18.43
CA LEU A 253 50.75 4.71 -17.60
C LEU A 253 51.27 3.54 -18.43
#